data_AF-A0A2W4QTW1-F1
#
_entry.id   AF-A0A2W4QTW1-F1
#
_cell.length_a   1.000
_cell.length_b   1.000
_cell.length_c   1.000
_cell.angle_alpha   90.00
_cell.angle_beta   90.00
_cell.angle_gamma   90.00
#
_symmetry.space_group_name_H-M   'P 1'
#
loop_
_entity.id
_entity.type
_entity.pdbx_description
1 polymer ?
#
loop_
_entity_poly.entity_id
_entity_poly.type
_entity_poly.pdbx_seq_one_letter_code
_entity_poly.pdbx_strand_id
1 'polypeptide(L)'
;MRFAEIIDELRAALRAARSIESTGRPFIESSQVATGNRTPSRRILASTLWDDRLGGYVGHQARSHMRQDLHRYFFAAAYAQVENRTPKLGDFPSFLLPRHRNVRKGSPKQVFADRFRVQVAGRPATTVTAHIAKDGHYFIHPSVPQCRSLTVREAARIQTFPDNYFFEGNRTQQYTQIGNAVPPLLAQQIAAAVLELLEPSKQALDFEDARRTGT
;
A
#
# COMPACT_ATOMS: atom_id res chain seq x y z
N MET A 1 -11.10 -17.58 16.84
CA MET A 1 -11.77 -16.55 16.03
C MET A 1 -12.76 -15.82 16.92
N ARG A 2 -12.50 -14.55 17.21
CA ARG A 2 -13.30 -13.67 18.06
C ARG A 2 -14.49 -13.12 17.27
N PHE A 3 -15.44 -14.01 16.96
CA PHE A 3 -16.52 -13.71 16.03
C PHE A 3 -17.45 -12.58 16.53
N ALA A 4 -17.74 -12.52 17.83
CA ALA A 4 -18.57 -11.46 18.41
C ALA A 4 -17.94 -10.07 18.20
N GLU A 5 -16.66 -9.92 18.49
CA GLU A 5 -15.90 -8.67 18.27
C GLU A 5 -15.90 -8.26 16.80
N ILE A 6 -15.76 -9.22 15.87
CA ILE A 6 -15.83 -8.95 14.42
C ILE A 6 -17.22 -8.42 14.05
N ILE A 7 -18.30 -8.99 14.60
CA ILE A 7 -19.66 -8.49 14.33
C ILE A 7 -19.86 -7.08 14.89
N ASP A 8 -19.32 -6.78 16.07
CA ASP A 8 -19.43 -5.45 16.66
C ASP A 8 -18.65 -4.39 15.86
N GLU A 9 -17.45 -4.75 15.37
CA GLU A 9 -16.68 -3.91 14.45
C GLU A 9 -17.45 -3.66 13.15
N LEU A 10 -18.06 -4.70 12.56
CA LEU A 10 -18.88 -4.54 11.35
C LEU A 10 -20.08 -3.60 11.58
N ARG A 11 -20.75 -3.69 12.74
CA ARG A 11 -21.86 -2.79 13.10
C ARG A 11 -21.39 -1.36 13.28
N ALA A 12 -20.24 -1.15 13.93
CA ALA A 12 -19.64 0.17 14.10
C ALA A 12 -19.25 0.78 12.75
N ALA A 13 -18.56 0.00 11.92
CA ALA A 13 -18.15 0.42 10.59
C ALA A 13 -19.33 0.76 9.68
N LEU A 14 -20.46 0.03 9.80
CA LEU A 14 -21.66 0.32 9.01
C LEU A 14 -22.26 1.69 9.36
N ARG A 15 -22.19 2.10 10.63
CA ARG A 15 -22.61 3.45 11.05
C ARG A 15 -21.68 4.52 10.45
N ALA A 16 -20.37 4.31 10.55
CA ALA A 16 -19.38 5.22 9.99
C ALA A 16 -19.42 5.31 8.46
N ALA A 17 -19.75 4.21 7.77
CA ALA A 17 -19.84 4.18 6.31
C ALA A 17 -20.96 5.09 5.76
N ARG A 18 -21.96 5.46 6.58
CA ARG A 18 -23.04 6.38 6.17
C ARG A 18 -22.54 7.79 5.85
N SER A 19 -21.43 8.21 6.44
CA SER A 19 -20.81 9.51 6.15
C SER A 19 -19.76 9.43 5.03
N ILE A 20 -19.56 8.26 4.41
CA ILE A 20 -18.60 8.07 3.32
C ILE A 20 -19.36 8.12 2.00
N GLU A 21 -19.21 9.25 1.30
CA GLU A 21 -19.90 9.50 0.04
C GLU A 21 -19.10 9.05 -1.20
N SER A 22 -17.85 8.64 -1.01
CA SER A 22 -16.93 8.37 -2.11
C SER A 22 -15.83 7.38 -1.72
N THR A 23 -15.37 6.57 -2.68
CA THR A 23 -14.18 5.71 -2.58
C THR A 23 -12.90 6.44 -3.02
N GLY A 24 -12.93 7.77 -2.96
CA GLY A 24 -11.87 8.67 -3.38
C GLY A 24 -12.21 9.42 -4.69
N ARG A 25 -11.36 10.39 -5.03
CA ARG A 25 -11.55 11.32 -6.15
C ARG A 25 -10.25 11.45 -6.96
N PRO A 26 -10.32 11.89 -8.23
CA PRO A 26 -9.12 12.15 -9.03
C PRO A 26 -8.10 13.06 -8.33
N PHE A 27 -8.60 14.06 -7.59
CA PHE A 27 -7.81 14.94 -6.73
C PHE A 27 -8.49 15.05 -5.36
N ILE A 28 -7.69 15.00 -4.30
CA ILE A 28 -8.11 15.27 -2.93
C ILE A 28 -7.29 16.44 -2.42
N GLU A 29 -7.97 17.53 -2.09
CA GLU A 29 -7.37 18.67 -1.41
C GLU A 29 -6.92 18.26 -0.01
N SER A 30 -5.73 18.70 0.38
CA SER A 30 -5.16 18.41 1.68
C SER A 30 -4.25 19.55 2.10
N SER A 31 -4.62 20.22 3.19
CA SER A 31 -3.77 21.20 3.88
C SER A 31 -2.78 20.56 4.85
N GLN A 32 -2.69 19.22 4.88
CA GLN A 32 -1.81 18.51 5.79
C GLN A 32 -0.35 18.74 5.42
N VAL A 33 0.26 19.76 6.03
CA VAL A 33 1.70 19.79 6.26
C VAL A 33 1.98 18.63 7.22
N ALA A 34 2.98 17.80 6.92
CA ALA A 34 3.32 16.65 7.76
C ALA A 34 3.98 17.05 9.10
N THR A 35 3.39 17.97 9.85
CA THR A 35 3.88 18.48 11.14
C THR A 35 3.24 17.69 12.28
N GLY A 36 3.86 16.56 12.63
CA GLY A 36 3.52 15.83 13.83
C GLY A 36 4.74 15.09 14.36
N ASN A 37 4.78 14.85 15.67
CA ASN A 37 5.85 14.18 16.42
C ASN A 37 6.10 12.76 15.85
N ARG A 38 6.88 12.69 14.77
CA ARG A 38 7.14 11.49 13.97
C ARG A 38 8.51 10.92 14.35
N THR A 39 8.60 9.59 14.40
CA THR A 39 9.89 8.91 14.44
C THR A 39 10.76 9.37 13.26
N PRO A 40 12.11 9.29 13.34
CA PRO A 40 12.98 9.70 12.24
C PRO A 40 12.60 9.09 10.89
N SER A 41 12.29 7.80 10.85
CA SER A 41 11.83 7.11 9.63
C SER A 41 10.52 7.69 9.08
N ARG A 42 9.57 8.07 9.95
CA ARG A 42 8.32 8.72 9.53
C ARG A 42 8.53 10.15 9.05
N ARG A 43 9.57 10.85 9.51
CA ARG A 43 9.96 12.18 9.00
C ARG A 43 10.55 12.08 7.60
N ILE A 44 11.50 11.15 7.38
CA ILE A 44 12.09 10.91 6.06
C ILE A 44 10.99 10.57 5.05
N LEU A 45 10.11 9.62 5.39
CA LEU A 45 8.98 9.29 4.52
C LEU A 45 8.05 10.47 4.29
N ALA A 46 7.83 11.32 5.29
CA ALA A 46 7.02 12.52 5.12
C ALA A 46 7.63 13.48 4.10
N SER A 47 8.92 13.81 4.26
CA SER A 47 9.64 14.72 3.35
C SER A 47 9.80 14.16 1.94
N THR A 48 9.86 12.84 1.79
CA THR A 48 9.92 12.20 0.48
C THR A 48 8.55 12.14 -0.19
N LEU A 49 7.48 11.88 0.55
CA LEU A 49 6.15 11.67 -0.05
C LEU A 49 5.41 12.97 -0.33
N TRP A 50 5.48 13.95 0.57
CA TRP A 50 4.69 15.17 0.49
C TRP A 50 5.40 16.30 -0.24
N ASP A 51 4.64 17.06 -1.02
CA ASP A 51 5.05 18.33 -1.62
C ASP A 51 3.99 19.39 -1.30
N ASP A 52 4.33 20.32 -0.40
CA ASP A 52 3.39 21.33 0.12
C ASP A 52 2.85 22.26 -0.98
N ARG A 53 3.51 22.32 -2.14
CA ARG A 53 3.08 23.14 -3.29
C ARG A 53 1.88 22.56 -4.02
N LEU A 54 1.55 21.29 -3.81
CA LEU A 54 0.44 20.62 -4.51
C LEU A 54 -0.94 20.96 -3.94
N GLY A 55 -1.01 21.37 -2.67
CA GLY A 55 -2.29 21.58 -1.95
C GLY A 55 -3.17 20.32 -1.83
N GLY A 56 -2.64 19.13 -2.15
CA GLY A 56 -3.42 17.90 -2.24
C GLY A 56 -2.66 16.76 -2.94
N TYR A 57 -3.38 15.69 -3.28
CA TYR A 57 -2.83 14.54 -3.98
C TYR A 57 -3.76 13.99 -5.06
N VAL A 58 -3.17 13.55 -6.18
CA VAL A 58 -3.88 12.98 -7.33
C VAL A 58 -3.89 11.46 -7.32
N GLY A 59 -4.81 10.85 -8.08
CA GLY A 59 -4.85 9.40 -8.30
C GLY A 59 -5.41 8.61 -7.12
N HIS A 60 -6.14 9.27 -6.22
CA HIS A 60 -6.77 8.66 -5.07
C HIS A 60 -8.22 8.26 -5.38
N GLN A 61 -8.41 7.37 -6.35
CA GLN A 61 -9.72 6.81 -6.66
C GLN A 61 -9.62 5.29 -6.77
N ALA A 62 -10.45 4.58 -6.01
CA ALA A 62 -10.50 3.12 -6.07
C ALA A 62 -11.17 2.64 -7.36
N ARG A 63 -10.88 1.41 -7.76
CA ARG A 63 -11.65 0.72 -8.80
C ARG A 63 -12.99 0.24 -8.24
N SER A 64 -14.00 0.14 -9.09
CA SER A 64 -15.29 -0.47 -8.76
C SER A 64 -15.16 -1.97 -8.57
N HIS A 65 -15.98 -2.54 -7.67
CA HIS A 65 -16.05 -3.97 -7.38
C HIS A 65 -17.52 -4.42 -7.35
N MET A 66 -17.77 -5.71 -7.57
CA MET A 66 -19.10 -6.27 -7.42
C MET A 66 -19.58 -6.20 -5.98
N ARG A 67 -20.89 -6.04 -5.76
CA ARG A 67 -21.49 -5.92 -4.42
C ARG A 67 -21.09 -7.09 -3.50
N GLN A 68 -21.05 -8.32 -4.01
CA GLN A 68 -20.66 -9.48 -3.23
C GLN A 68 -19.19 -9.43 -2.78
N ASP A 69 -18.29 -8.83 -3.58
CA ASP A 69 -16.89 -8.65 -3.19
C ASP A 69 -16.74 -7.56 -2.13
N LEU A 70 -17.55 -6.50 -2.21
CA LEU A 70 -17.61 -5.49 -1.15
C LEU A 70 -18.02 -6.12 0.19
N HIS A 71 -18.99 -7.03 0.22
CA HIS A 71 -19.32 -7.76 1.46
C HIS A 71 -18.12 -8.55 2.01
N ARG A 72 -17.29 -9.13 1.13
CA ARG A 72 -16.07 -9.84 1.54
C ARG A 72 -15.01 -8.88 2.05
N TYR A 73 -14.86 -7.71 1.44
CA TYR A 73 -13.90 -6.69 1.86
C TYR A 73 -14.28 -6.14 3.24
N PHE A 74 -15.57 -5.88 3.44
CA PHE A 74 -16.12 -5.42 4.71
C PHE A 74 -15.80 -6.43 5.83
N PHE A 75 -16.09 -7.71 5.61
CA PHE A 75 -15.69 -8.77 6.54
C PHE A 75 -14.18 -8.86 6.72
N ALA A 76 -13.40 -8.85 5.64
CA ALA A 76 -11.96 -9.04 5.70
C ALA A 76 -11.25 -7.93 6.47
N ALA A 77 -11.64 -6.67 6.24
CA ALA A 77 -11.11 -5.52 6.97
C ALA A 77 -11.45 -5.60 8.47
N ALA A 78 -12.70 -5.89 8.83
CA ALA A 78 -13.10 -6.05 10.23
C ALA A 78 -12.34 -7.20 10.91
N TYR A 79 -12.23 -8.34 10.21
CA TYR A 79 -11.45 -9.48 10.65
C TYR A 79 -10.00 -9.07 10.95
N ALA A 80 -9.37 -8.33 10.05
CA ALA A 80 -7.98 -7.93 10.19
C ALA A 80 -7.74 -6.89 11.29
N GLN A 81 -8.71 -6.02 11.57
CA GLN A 81 -8.62 -5.09 12.69
C GLN A 81 -8.71 -5.82 14.04
N VAL A 82 -9.62 -6.80 14.14
CA VAL A 82 -9.77 -7.59 15.36
C VAL A 82 -8.57 -8.54 15.51
N GLU A 83 -8.36 -9.45 14.56
CA GLU A 83 -7.39 -10.55 14.64
C GLU A 83 -5.96 -10.16 14.28
N ASN A 84 -5.73 -8.91 13.88
CA ASN A 84 -4.43 -8.38 13.48
C ASN A 84 -3.77 -9.27 12.40
N ARG A 85 -4.55 -9.83 11.46
CA ARG A 85 -4.05 -10.59 10.30
C ARG A 85 -5.10 -10.63 9.20
N THR A 86 -4.67 -10.83 7.96
CA THR A 86 -5.61 -11.10 6.86
C THR A 86 -6.34 -12.43 7.09
N PRO A 87 -7.64 -12.54 6.78
CA PRO A 87 -8.32 -13.83 6.74
C PRO A 87 -7.84 -14.66 5.56
N LYS A 88 -7.91 -15.99 5.70
CA LYS A 88 -7.88 -16.96 4.60
C LYS A 88 -9.30 -17.38 4.28
N LEU A 89 -9.53 -18.02 3.12
CA LEU A 89 -10.86 -18.51 2.72
C LEU A 89 -11.54 -19.38 3.80
N GLY A 90 -10.78 -20.18 4.56
CA GLY A 90 -11.32 -20.96 5.68
C GLY A 90 -11.86 -20.14 6.87
N ASP A 91 -11.45 -18.88 7.02
CA ASP A 91 -11.93 -17.98 8.07
C ASP A 91 -13.27 -17.30 7.70
N PHE A 92 -13.66 -17.30 6.41
CA PHE A 92 -14.88 -16.66 5.96
C PHE A 92 -16.11 -17.51 6.31
N PRO A 93 -17.21 -16.87 6.75
CA PRO A 93 -18.51 -17.51 6.81
C PRO A 93 -18.91 -18.11 5.46
N SER A 94 -19.56 -19.28 5.46
CA SER A 94 -19.89 -20.03 4.25
C SER A 94 -20.68 -19.21 3.22
N PHE A 95 -21.55 -18.32 3.67
CA PHE A 95 -22.36 -17.45 2.80
C PHE A 95 -21.56 -16.34 2.11
N LEU A 96 -20.34 -16.02 2.59
CA LEU A 96 -19.43 -15.06 1.96
C LEU A 96 -18.44 -15.74 1.00
N LEU A 97 -18.35 -17.07 0.97
CA LEU A 97 -17.44 -17.75 0.06
C LEU A 97 -17.83 -17.51 -1.41
N PRO A 98 -16.86 -17.38 -2.34
CA PRO A 98 -17.15 -17.34 -3.77
C PRO A 98 -17.88 -18.60 -4.22
N ARG A 99 -18.92 -18.43 -5.04
CA ARG A 99 -19.67 -19.54 -5.68
C ARG A 99 -18.84 -20.14 -6.82
N HIS A 100 -17.75 -20.82 -6.50
CA HIS A 100 -16.91 -21.49 -7.50
C HIS A 100 -16.79 -22.99 -7.16
N ARG A 101 -16.72 -23.83 -8.20
CA ARG A 101 -16.64 -25.30 -8.07
C ARG A 101 -15.47 -25.77 -7.19
N ASN A 102 -14.42 -24.96 -7.07
CA ASN A 102 -13.18 -25.25 -6.33
C ASN A 102 -13.17 -24.76 -4.86
N VAL A 103 -14.22 -24.07 -4.41
CA VAL A 103 -14.36 -23.59 -3.02
C VAL A 103 -15.46 -24.38 -2.33
N ARG A 104 -15.32 -25.72 -2.29
CA ARG A 104 -16.18 -26.59 -1.48
C ARG A 104 -15.52 -26.84 -0.12
N LYS A 105 -16.28 -26.74 0.96
CA LYS A 105 -15.82 -27.06 2.31
C LYS A 105 -15.37 -28.53 2.32
N GLY A 106 -14.08 -28.79 2.53
CA GLY A 106 -13.49 -30.14 2.50
C GLY A 106 -12.68 -30.50 1.25
N SER A 107 -12.45 -29.59 0.28
CA SER A 107 -11.50 -29.86 -0.81
C SER A 107 -10.04 -29.82 -0.30
N PRO A 108 -9.18 -30.82 -0.61
CA PRO A 108 -7.83 -30.93 -0.08
C PRO A 108 -6.88 -29.80 -0.52
N LYS A 109 -7.27 -29.00 -1.52
CA LYS A 109 -6.62 -27.74 -1.90
C LYS A 109 -7.67 -26.66 -2.11
N GLN A 110 -7.78 -25.72 -1.16
CA GLN A 110 -8.36 -24.41 -1.46
C GLN A 110 -7.37 -23.65 -2.33
N VAL A 111 -7.48 -23.82 -3.65
CA VAL A 111 -6.72 -23.03 -4.61
C VAL A 111 -7.05 -21.54 -4.34
N PHE A 112 -6.02 -20.71 -4.12
CA PHE A 112 -6.14 -19.29 -3.75
C PHE A 112 -6.75 -19.02 -2.36
N ALA A 113 -6.29 -19.72 -1.33
CA ALA A 113 -6.72 -19.50 0.06
C ALA A 113 -6.54 -18.05 0.55
N ASP A 114 -5.65 -17.27 -0.07
CA ASP A 114 -5.33 -15.87 0.23
C ASP A 114 -5.94 -14.86 -0.78
N ARG A 115 -6.95 -15.28 -1.55
CA ARG A 115 -7.59 -14.45 -2.61
C ARG A 115 -8.04 -13.05 -2.15
N PHE A 116 -8.59 -12.94 -0.94
CA PHE A 116 -9.10 -11.69 -0.38
C PHE A 116 -8.13 -11.19 0.69
N ARG A 117 -7.06 -10.52 0.24
CA ARG A 117 -5.99 -10.07 1.13
C ARG A 117 -6.16 -8.60 1.46
N VAL A 118 -6.30 -8.33 2.75
CA VAL A 118 -6.39 -6.99 3.31
C VAL A 118 -5.05 -6.59 3.92
N GLN A 119 -4.68 -5.34 3.70
CA GLN A 119 -3.51 -4.76 4.37
C GLN A 119 -3.83 -4.57 5.85
N VAL A 120 -2.84 -4.69 6.72
CA VAL A 120 -3.02 -4.56 8.17
C VAL A 120 -2.33 -3.30 8.64
N ALA A 121 -3.06 -2.39 9.29
CA ALA A 121 -2.49 -1.16 9.80
C ALA A 121 -1.36 -1.45 10.81
N GLY A 122 -0.27 -0.68 10.75
CA GLY A 122 0.89 -0.89 11.61
C GLY A 122 1.78 -2.08 11.23
N ARG A 123 1.48 -2.79 10.14
CA ARG A 123 2.34 -3.84 9.58
C ARG A 123 2.87 -3.45 8.20
N PRO A 124 4.01 -4.04 7.76
CA PRO A 124 4.46 -3.90 6.39
C PRO A 124 3.36 -4.30 5.40
N ALA A 125 3.20 -3.50 4.35
CA ALA A 125 2.32 -3.85 3.26
C ALA A 125 2.83 -5.09 2.53
N THR A 126 1.93 -5.81 1.87
CA THR A 126 2.31 -6.85 0.92
C THR A 126 3.06 -6.24 -0.25
N THR A 127 4.05 -6.97 -0.80
CA THR A 127 4.81 -6.51 -1.97
C THR A 127 3.87 -6.09 -3.10
N VAL A 128 3.98 -4.84 -3.53
CA VAL A 128 3.23 -4.30 -4.66
C VAL A 128 3.89 -4.81 -5.93
N THR A 129 3.23 -5.74 -6.63
CA THR A 129 3.69 -6.28 -7.91
C THR A 129 2.85 -5.71 -9.05
N ALA A 130 3.33 -5.78 -10.30
CA ALA A 130 2.53 -5.35 -11.45
C ALA A 130 1.18 -6.08 -11.57
N HIS A 131 1.05 -7.25 -10.94
CA HIS A 131 -0.21 -7.98 -10.92
C HIS A 131 -1.33 -7.25 -10.16
N ILE A 132 -1.04 -6.24 -9.34
CA ILE A 132 -2.04 -5.34 -8.72
C ILE A 132 -2.99 -4.72 -9.76
N ALA A 133 -2.53 -4.55 -11.00
CA ALA A 133 -3.35 -4.10 -12.12
C ALA A 133 -4.57 -5.02 -12.37
N LYS A 134 -4.42 -6.33 -12.11
CA LYS A 134 -5.43 -7.37 -12.29
C LYS A 134 -6.03 -7.84 -10.95
N ASP A 135 -5.21 -7.98 -9.91
CA ASP A 135 -5.59 -8.51 -8.59
C ASP A 135 -6.11 -7.43 -7.63
N GLY A 136 -7.31 -6.92 -7.94
CA GLY A 136 -8.00 -5.97 -7.06
C GLY A 136 -8.34 -6.53 -5.67
N HIS A 137 -8.38 -7.85 -5.50
CA HIS A 137 -8.74 -8.53 -4.24
C HIS A 137 -7.55 -8.78 -3.31
N TYR A 138 -6.31 -8.63 -3.80
CA TYR A 138 -5.10 -8.90 -3.01
C TYR A 138 -4.60 -7.67 -2.23
N PHE A 139 -5.14 -6.50 -2.55
CA PHE A 139 -4.75 -5.21 -1.99
C PHE A 139 -5.98 -4.48 -1.47
N ILE A 140 -6.67 -5.06 -0.49
CA ILE A 140 -7.84 -4.44 0.16
C ILE A 140 -7.36 -3.42 1.19
N HIS A 141 -8.01 -2.25 1.24
CA HIS A 141 -7.71 -1.17 2.16
C HIS A 141 -8.10 -1.56 3.62
N PRO A 142 -7.30 -1.22 4.64
CA PRO A 142 -7.51 -1.67 6.03
C PRO A 142 -8.74 -1.06 6.74
N SER A 143 -9.23 0.08 6.27
CA SER A 143 -10.38 0.77 6.87
C SER A 143 -11.68 0.06 6.50
N VAL A 144 -12.34 -0.57 7.49
CA VAL A 144 -13.62 -1.27 7.30
C VAL A 144 -14.69 -0.38 6.63
N PRO A 145 -14.91 0.87 7.07
CA PRO A 145 -15.93 1.73 6.45
C PRO A 145 -15.67 2.08 4.98
N GLN A 146 -14.40 2.13 4.56
CA GLN A 146 -14.06 2.51 3.18
C GLN A 146 -14.30 1.37 2.19
N CYS A 147 -14.23 0.12 2.65
CA CYS A 147 -14.66 -1.07 1.92
C CYS A 147 -14.22 -1.10 0.43
N ARG A 148 -12.93 -0.89 0.16
CA ARG A 148 -12.38 -0.76 -1.20
C ARG A 148 -11.00 -1.41 -1.33
N SER A 149 -10.53 -1.58 -2.55
CA SER A 149 -9.10 -1.86 -2.79
C SER A 149 -8.27 -0.59 -2.64
N LEU A 150 -6.94 -0.74 -2.57
CA LEU A 150 -6.01 0.37 -2.64
C LEU A 150 -6.22 1.17 -3.94
N THR A 151 -5.94 2.47 -3.87
CA THR A 151 -5.88 3.36 -5.04
C THR A 151 -4.49 3.36 -5.68
N VAL A 152 -4.38 3.94 -6.87
CA VAL A 152 -3.07 4.15 -7.54
C VAL A 152 -2.14 4.94 -6.63
N ARG A 153 -2.61 6.07 -6.07
CA ARG A 153 -1.83 6.88 -5.13
C ARG A 153 -1.36 6.13 -3.89
N GLU A 154 -2.19 5.25 -3.33
CA GLU A 154 -1.80 4.45 -2.16
C GLU A 154 -0.73 3.42 -2.50
N ALA A 155 -0.88 2.72 -3.64
CA ALA A 155 0.14 1.81 -4.13
C ALA A 155 1.47 2.54 -4.43
N ALA A 156 1.39 3.74 -5.01
CA ALA A 156 2.55 4.59 -5.28
C ALA A 156 3.27 5.00 -3.99
N ARG A 157 2.53 5.44 -2.96
CA ARG A 157 3.10 5.79 -1.65
C ARG A 157 3.75 4.58 -0.95
N ILE A 158 3.18 3.39 -1.07
CA ILE A 158 3.81 2.15 -0.56
C ILE A 158 5.16 1.92 -1.25
N GLN A 159 5.23 2.17 -2.57
CA GLN A 159 6.47 2.13 -3.34
C GLN A 159 7.33 3.39 -3.16
N THR A 160 7.04 4.27 -2.21
CA THR A 160 7.80 5.51 -1.91
C THR A 160 7.85 6.55 -3.04
N PHE A 161 6.91 6.51 -3.98
CA PHE A 161 6.78 7.59 -4.97
C PHE A 161 6.26 8.87 -4.33
N PRO A 162 6.86 10.03 -4.63
CA PRO A 162 6.35 11.31 -4.14
C PRO A 162 4.96 11.61 -4.72
N ASP A 163 4.20 12.43 -4.01
CA ASP A 163 2.85 12.81 -4.41
C ASP A 163 2.82 13.65 -5.68
N ASN A 164 3.94 14.34 -5.98
CA ASN A 164 4.13 15.11 -7.21
C ASN A 164 4.54 14.23 -8.41
N TYR A 165 4.76 12.93 -8.23
CA TYR A 165 5.00 12.02 -9.35
C TYR A 165 3.68 11.65 -10.04
N PHE A 166 3.62 11.88 -11.35
CA PHE A 166 2.46 11.57 -12.18
C PHE A 166 2.69 10.27 -12.98
N PHE A 167 1.67 9.42 -13.03
CA PHE A 167 1.69 8.16 -13.80
C PHE A 167 0.79 8.29 -15.01
N GLU A 168 1.29 7.87 -16.17
CA GLU A 168 0.60 8.05 -17.45
C GLU A 168 -0.31 6.88 -17.81
N GLY A 169 -1.28 7.15 -18.68
CA GLY A 169 -2.20 6.15 -19.23
C GLY A 169 -3.36 5.78 -18.30
N ASN A 170 -4.07 4.71 -18.64
CA ASN A 170 -5.23 4.26 -17.88
C ASN A 170 -4.84 3.62 -16.53
N ARG A 171 -5.80 3.45 -15.63
CA ARG A 171 -5.59 2.91 -14.27
C ARG A 171 -4.80 1.60 -14.25
N THR A 172 -5.06 0.69 -15.19
CA THR A 172 -4.35 -0.60 -15.29
C THR A 172 -2.88 -0.38 -15.62
N GLN A 173 -2.58 0.52 -16.56
CA GLN A 173 -1.21 0.88 -16.94
C GLN A 173 -0.47 1.57 -15.79
N GLN A 174 -1.13 2.46 -15.06
CA GLN A 174 -0.56 3.14 -13.89
C GLN A 174 -0.18 2.11 -12.79
N TYR A 175 -1.06 1.15 -12.49
CA TYR A 175 -0.74 0.06 -11.56
C TYR A 175 0.42 -0.81 -12.03
N THR A 176 0.51 -1.11 -13.33
CA THR A 176 1.64 -1.86 -13.90
C THR A 176 2.96 -1.10 -13.74
N GLN A 177 2.97 0.22 -14.01
CA GLN A 177 4.15 1.07 -13.80
C GLN A 177 4.61 1.03 -12.34
N ILE A 178 3.70 1.24 -11.39
CA ILE A 178 4.01 1.21 -9.95
C ILE A 178 4.54 -0.15 -9.50
N GLY A 179 3.92 -1.23 -9.97
CA GLY A 179 4.26 -2.59 -9.54
C GLY A 179 5.54 -3.16 -10.16
N ASN A 180 6.01 -2.59 -11.28
CA ASN A 180 7.30 -2.94 -11.89
C ASN A 180 8.44 -2.02 -11.45
N ALA A 181 8.13 -0.89 -10.82
CA ALA A 181 9.13 0.09 -10.43
C ALA A 181 9.97 -0.37 -9.24
N VAL A 182 11.22 0.10 -9.21
CA VAL A 182 12.04 0.12 -8.00
C VAL A 182 11.57 1.29 -7.13
N PRO A 183 11.36 1.09 -5.81
CA PRO A 183 10.96 2.17 -4.92
C PRO A 183 11.97 3.34 -4.95
N PRO A 184 11.56 4.61 -5.18
CA PRO A 184 12.50 5.73 -5.28
C PRO A 184 13.39 5.91 -4.06
N LEU A 185 12.88 5.70 -2.84
CA LEU A 185 13.71 5.81 -1.64
C LEU A 185 14.80 4.73 -1.60
N LEU A 186 14.51 3.50 -2.05
CA LEU A 186 15.51 2.45 -2.17
C LEU A 186 16.55 2.80 -3.24
N ALA A 187 16.10 3.27 -4.41
CA ALA A 187 16.98 3.70 -5.48
C ALA A 187 17.93 4.82 -5.03
N GLN A 188 17.44 5.77 -4.23
CA GLN A 188 18.25 6.85 -3.65
C GLN A 188 19.37 6.31 -2.72
N GLN A 189 19.05 5.33 -1.87
CA GLN A 189 20.07 4.73 -0.98
C GLN A 189 21.14 3.97 -1.77
N ILE A 190 20.74 3.23 -2.82
CA ILE A 190 21.68 2.55 -3.71
C ILE A 190 22.57 3.57 -4.43
N ALA A 191 21.97 4.64 -4.97
CA ALA A 191 22.72 5.70 -5.66
C ALA A 191 23.73 6.39 -4.74
N ALA A 192 23.38 6.64 -3.48
CA ALA A 192 24.30 7.23 -2.50
C ALA A 192 25.52 6.33 -2.23
N ALA A 193 25.30 5.02 -2.06
CA ALA A 193 26.39 4.06 -1.87
C ALA A 193 27.28 3.94 -3.12
N VAL A 194 26.69 3.98 -4.32
CA VAL A 194 27.44 3.98 -5.58
C VAL A 194 28.25 5.28 -5.71
N LEU A 195 27.68 6.43 -5.35
CA LEU A 195 28.39 7.71 -5.40
C LEU A 195 29.62 7.70 -4.48
N GLU A 196 29.49 7.16 -3.26
CA GLU A 196 30.62 7.01 -2.33
C GLU A 196 31.75 6.13 -2.91
N LEU A 197 31.41 5.10 -3.68
CA LEU A 197 32.40 4.26 -4.36
C LEU A 197 33.05 4.96 -5.56
N LEU A 198 32.30 5.82 -6.27
CA LEU A 198 32.76 6.55 -7.45
C LEU A 198 33.50 7.83 -7.12
N GLU A 199 33.28 8.40 -5.93
CA GLU A 199 34.05 9.48 -5.35
C GLU A 199 34.99 8.88 -4.29
N PRO A 200 36.02 8.11 -4.69
CA PRO A 200 37.02 7.69 -3.74
C PRO A 200 37.55 8.97 -3.11
N SER A 201 37.35 9.08 -1.80
CA SER A 201 37.74 10.20 -0.97
C SER A 201 38.98 10.92 -1.51
N LYS A 202 38.97 12.26 -1.48
CA LYS A 202 40.13 13.13 -1.74
C LYS A 202 41.44 12.65 -1.09
N GLN A 203 41.40 11.71 -0.14
CA GLN A 203 42.54 10.98 0.41
C GLN A 203 43.40 10.24 -0.63
N ALA A 204 42.84 9.71 -1.73
CA ALA A 204 43.67 9.04 -2.75
C ALA A 204 44.59 10.02 -3.52
N LEU A 205 44.20 11.29 -3.63
CA LEU A 205 45.00 12.35 -4.25
C LEU A 205 46.12 12.85 -3.30
N ASP A 206 45.92 12.77 -1.98
CA ASP A 206 46.95 13.13 -0.99
C ASP A 206 48.10 12.11 -0.92
N PHE A 207 47.83 10.82 -1.19
CA PHE A 207 48.86 9.76 -1.20
C PHE A 207 49.77 9.74 -2.44
N GLU A 208 49.36 10.36 -3.55
CA GLU A 208 50.20 10.54 -4.74
C GLU A 208 51.01 11.85 -4.68
N ASP A 209 50.47 12.91 -4.08
CA ASP A 209 51.18 14.20 -3.93
C ASP A 209 52.27 14.13 -2.84
N ALA A 210 52.05 13.36 -1.77
CA ALA A 210 53.07 13.07 -0.75
C ALA A 210 54.23 12.19 -1.26
N ARG A 211 54.03 11.42 -2.35
CA ARG A 211 55.10 10.66 -3.02
C ARG A 211 55.89 11.47 -4.05
N ARG A 212 55.36 12.61 -4.50
CA ARG A 212 56.04 13.53 -5.43
C ARG A 212 56.86 14.61 -4.74
N THR A 213 56.62 14.87 -3.45
CA THR A 213 57.26 15.95 -2.67
C THR A 213 58.31 15.47 -1.66
N GLY A 214 58.79 14.23 -1.79
CA GLY A 214 59.86 13.69 -0.92
C GLY A 214 61.20 14.42 -1.06
N THR A 215 61.39 15.45 -0.25
CA THR A 215 62.65 15.76 0.45
C THR A 215 62.83 14.85 1.65
#